data_AF-A0A661SLJ8-F1
#
_entry.id   AF-A0A661SLJ8-F1
#
_cell.length_a   1.000
_cell.length_b   1.000
_cell.length_c   1.000
_cell.angle_alpha   90.00
_cell.angle_beta   90.00
_cell.angle_gamma   90.00
#
_symmetry.space_group_name_H-M   'P 1'
#
loop_
_entity.id
_entity.type
_entity.pdbx_description
1 polymer ?
#
loop_
_entity_poly.entity_id
_entity_poly.type
_entity_poly.pdbx_seq_one_letter_code
_entity_poly.pdbx_strand_id
1 'polypeptide(L)'
;MKNKFFWACLSVITMLAASLGAQAEAGVTLSLNKSELRPGEEAEITVIPSELDHFYAAQLDLGGLEFTGDHTADSNPEGLTFTMMGIKEFTFNAKVPEDAAPGDTFTIGGLYWDDPEKKKSISSEEVTAIGGGDPEAGYMADDTLWVRAVIRTAEKGPIEAVWQKGGEDVTAGG
;
A
#
# COMPACT_ATOMS: atom_id res chain seq x y z
N MET A 1 43.50 -32.53 -46.90
CA MET A 1 43.15 -32.70 -45.47
C MET A 1 43.77 -31.59 -44.65
N LYS A 2 43.01 -30.54 -44.32
CA LYS A 2 43.34 -29.57 -43.27
C LYS A 2 42.04 -29.11 -42.63
N ASN A 3 41.78 -29.62 -41.42
CA ASN A 3 40.71 -29.18 -40.52
C ASN A 3 40.94 -27.72 -40.14
N LYS A 4 39.89 -26.90 -40.24
CA LYS A 4 39.80 -25.65 -39.49
C LYS A 4 38.45 -25.61 -38.78
N PHE A 5 38.57 -25.62 -37.46
CA PHE A 5 37.54 -25.39 -36.45
C PHE A 5 36.66 -24.20 -36.83
N PHE A 6 35.34 -24.43 -36.87
CA PHE A 6 34.34 -23.37 -36.99
C PHE A 6 33.97 -22.91 -35.58
N TRP A 7 34.13 -21.61 -35.35
CA TRP A 7 33.98 -20.94 -34.07
C TRP A 7 32.52 -20.57 -33.81
N ALA A 8 32.24 -20.29 -32.54
CA ALA A 8 30.94 -20.35 -31.89
C ALA A 8 29.86 -19.39 -32.39
N CYS A 9 28.61 -19.83 -32.19
CA CYS A 9 27.40 -19.03 -32.05
C CYS A 9 27.66 -17.72 -31.28
N LEU A 10 27.26 -16.60 -31.86
CA LEU A 10 26.88 -15.43 -31.09
C LEU A 10 25.57 -14.88 -31.67
N SER A 11 24.47 -15.37 -31.13
CA SER A 11 23.13 -14.91 -31.46
C SER A 11 22.91 -13.51 -30.90
N VAL A 12 22.64 -12.59 -31.82
CA VAL A 12 21.73 -11.44 -31.75
C VAL A 12 20.98 -11.28 -30.42
N ILE A 13 21.27 -10.21 -29.68
CA ILE A 13 20.27 -9.51 -28.86
C ILE A 13 20.49 -8.01 -29.04
N THR A 14 19.79 -7.45 -30.02
CA THR A 14 19.56 -5.99 -30.11
C THR A 14 18.45 -5.67 -29.11
N MET A 15 18.80 -5.14 -27.93
CA MET A 15 17.83 -4.48 -27.06
C MET A 15 17.48 -3.14 -27.68
N LEU A 16 16.40 -3.12 -28.47
CA LEU A 16 15.71 -1.90 -28.86
C LEU A 16 14.84 -1.50 -27.66
N ALA A 17 15.29 -0.52 -26.88
CA ALA A 17 14.45 0.13 -25.89
C ALA A 17 13.38 0.94 -26.64
N ALA A 18 12.22 0.32 -26.88
CA ALA A 18 11.02 1.04 -27.24
C ALA A 18 10.54 1.81 -25.99
N SER A 19 11.02 3.05 -25.85
CA SER A 19 10.30 4.07 -25.10
C SER A 19 9.02 4.40 -25.89
N LEU A 20 8.06 3.49 -25.85
CA LEU A 20 6.68 3.79 -26.23
C LEU A 20 6.19 4.77 -25.16
N GLY A 21 5.96 6.02 -25.56
CA GLY A 21 5.22 6.95 -24.71
C GLY A 21 3.89 6.30 -24.38
N ALA A 22 3.73 5.86 -23.13
CA ALA A 22 2.44 5.51 -22.60
C ALA A 22 1.63 6.81 -22.64
N GLN A 23 0.74 6.93 -23.62
CA GLN A 23 -0.35 7.87 -23.52
C GLN A 23 -1.10 7.47 -22.25
N ALA A 24 -1.07 8.34 -21.23
CA ALA A 24 -1.80 8.08 -20.00
C ALA A 24 -3.27 7.89 -20.38
N GLU A 25 -3.78 6.68 -20.23
CA GLU A 25 -5.21 6.43 -20.46
C GLU A 25 -6.00 7.14 -19.36
N ALA A 26 -7.14 7.72 -19.74
CA ALA A 26 -8.06 8.30 -18.77
C ALA A 26 -8.45 7.26 -17.73
N GLY A 27 -8.26 7.62 -16.47
CA GLY A 27 -8.10 6.65 -15.40
C GLY A 27 -8.48 7.23 -14.05
N VAL A 28 -8.66 6.33 -13.09
CA VAL A 28 -8.71 6.66 -11.68
C VAL A 28 -7.63 5.84 -10.99
N THR A 29 -6.78 6.51 -10.22
CA THR A 29 -5.72 5.87 -9.45
C THR A 29 -5.95 6.08 -7.97
N LEU A 30 -5.48 5.14 -7.16
CA LEU A 30 -5.43 5.25 -5.72
C LEU A 30 -4.05 5.76 -5.27
N SER A 31 -4.03 6.42 -4.12
CA SER A 31 -2.80 6.79 -3.42
C SER A 31 -3.01 6.61 -1.92
N LEU A 32 -2.03 6.03 -1.25
CA LEU A 32 -2.04 5.81 0.19
C LEU A 32 -1.15 6.83 0.90
N ASN A 33 -1.62 7.36 2.03
CA ASN A 33 -0.74 8.11 2.92
C ASN A 33 0.32 7.20 3.59
N LYS A 34 -0.02 5.92 3.82
CA LYS A 34 0.79 4.88 4.43
C LYS A 34 0.39 3.51 3.88
N SER A 35 1.39 2.66 3.58
CA SER A 35 1.19 1.28 3.13
C SER A 35 1.50 0.24 4.21
N GLU A 36 2.01 0.65 5.37
CA GLU A 36 2.35 -0.22 6.50
C GLU A 36 1.64 0.32 7.75
N LEU A 37 0.73 -0.47 8.31
CA LEU A 37 -0.19 -0.03 9.37
C LEU A 37 -0.36 -1.10 10.45
N ARG A 38 -0.55 -0.69 11.70
CA ARG A 38 -0.87 -1.62 12.79
C ARG A 38 -2.35 -2.02 12.74
N PRO A 39 -2.73 -3.18 13.32
CA PRO A 39 -4.12 -3.47 13.61
C PRO A 39 -4.79 -2.30 14.35
N GLY A 40 -5.97 -1.89 13.88
CA GLY A 40 -6.69 -0.72 14.41
C GLY A 40 -6.19 0.65 13.94
N GLU A 41 -5.07 0.73 13.19
CA GLU A 41 -4.59 1.99 12.61
C GLU A 41 -5.33 2.31 11.30
N GLU A 42 -5.54 3.61 11.06
CA GLU A 42 -6.22 4.11 9.86
C GLU A 42 -5.23 4.54 8.77
N ALA A 43 -5.56 4.20 7.52
CA ALA A 43 -5.00 4.75 6.31
C ALA A 43 -5.94 5.83 5.75
N GLU A 44 -5.37 6.92 5.25
CA GLU A 44 -6.08 7.83 4.36
C GLU A 44 -5.80 7.38 2.92
N ILE A 45 -6.86 7.13 2.17
CA ILE A 45 -6.81 6.72 0.77
C ILE A 45 -7.35 7.85 -0.09
N THR A 46 -6.55 8.29 -1.05
CA THR A 46 -6.92 9.32 -2.03
C THR A 46 -7.26 8.68 -3.37
N VAL A 47 -8.42 9.01 -3.89
CA VAL A 47 -8.89 8.61 -5.22
C VAL A 47 -8.65 9.77 -6.19
N ILE A 48 -7.71 9.59 -7.12
CA ILE A 48 -7.21 10.63 -8.02
C ILE A 48 -7.72 10.36 -9.44
N PRO A 49 -8.62 11.18 -9.99
CA PRO A 49 -9.01 11.08 -11.40
C PRO A 49 -7.92 11.66 -12.32
N SER A 50 -7.74 11.08 -13.50
CA SER A 50 -6.81 11.52 -14.53
C SER A 50 -7.48 11.47 -15.91
N GLU A 51 -7.34 12.54 -16.69
CA GLU A 51 -7.90 12.68 -18.05
C GLU A 51 -9.42 12.39 -18.15
N LEU A 52 -10.18 12.58 -17.06
CA LEU A 52 -11.64 12.60 -17.08
C LEU A 52 -12.15 13.99 -17.42
N ASP A 53 -13.27 14.08 -18.11
CA ASP A 53 -13.88 15.34 -18.56
C ASP A 53 -15.21 15.68 -17.86
N HIS A 54 -15.73 14.80 -17.00
CA HIS A 54 -16.95 15.01 -16.23
C HIS A 54 -16.96 14.28 -14.87
N PHE A 55 -18.14 14.18 -14.25
CA PHE A 55 -18.36 13.47 -12.99
C PHE A 55 -17.92 12.01 -13.09
N TYR A 56 -17.63 11.39 -11.95
CA TYR A 56 -17.34 9.96 -11.91
C TYR A 56 -17.86 9.34 -10.61
N ALA A 57 -18.05 8.03 -10.65
CA ALA A 57 -18.31 7.21 -9.49
C ALA A 57 -17.23 6.13 -9.36
N ALA A 58 -16.96 5.72 -8.12
CA ALA A 58 -15.98 4.70 -7.79
C ALA A 58 -16.59 3.72 -6.78
N GLN A 59 -16.64 2.44 -7.13
CA GLN A 59 -16.95 1.34 -6.23
C GLN A 59 -15.65 0.67 -5.80
N LEU A 60 -15.34 0.77 -4.52
CA LEU A 60 -14.07 0.29 -3.97
C LEU A 60 -14.23 -1.09 -3.33
N ASP A 61 -13.19 -1.89 -3.47
CA ASP A 61 -12.97 -3.10 -2.70
C ASP A 61 -11.74 -2.87 -1.82
N LEU A 62 -11.94 -2.92 -0.51
CA LEU A 62 -10.89 -2.64 0.47
C LEU A 62 -10.06 -3.88 0.82
N GLY A 63 -10.32 -5.02 0.20
CA GLY A 63 -9.53 -6.24 0.41
C GLY A 63 -9.55 -6.77 1.85
N GLY A 64 -10.54 -6.35 2.65
CA GLY A 64 -10.66 -6.70 4.08
C GLY A 64 -10.41 -5.55 5.06
N LEU A 65 -9.96 -4.37 4.62
CA LEU A 65 -9.91 -3.20 5.51
C LEU A 65 -11.34 -2.73 5.87
N GLU A 66 -11.47 -2.12 7.04
CA GLU A 66 -12.73 -1.61 7.57
C GLU A 66 -12.92 -0.15 7.18
N PHE A 67 -13.95 0.17 6.39
CA PHE A 67 -14.29 1.57 6.10
C PHE A 67 -14.76 2.28 7.38
N THR A 68 -14.17 3.43 7.71
CA THR A 68 -14.46 4.13 8.97
C THR A 68 -15.65 5.09 8.89
N GLY A 69 -16.11 5.41 7.67
CA GLY A 69 -17.21 6.34 7.43
C GLY A 69 -16.76 7.76 7.04
N ASP A 70 -15.52 8.13 7.33
CA ASP A 70 -14.99 9.45 6.98
C ASP A 70 -14.60 9.53 5.50
N HIS A 71 -15.13 10.52 4.78
CA HIS A 71 -14.80 10.78 3.39
C HIS A 71 -15.08 12.23 2.96
N THR A 72 -14.46 12.65 1.85
CA THR A 72 -14.68 13.97 1.22
C THR A 72 -15.49 13.90 -0.08
N ALA A 73 -15.93 12.70 -0.48
CA ALA A 73 -16.77 12.53 -1.66
C ALA A 73 -18.16 13.20 -1.52
N ASP A 74 -18.75 13.64 -2.63
CA ASP A 74 -20.08 14.29 -2.61
C ASP A 74 -21.20 13.33 -2.15
N SER A 75 -21.05 12.03 -2.38
CA SER A 75 -22.02 11.01 -1.96
C SER A 75 -21.39 9.63 -1.75
N ASN A 76 -21.95 8.86 -0.80
CA ASN A 76 -21.62 7.46 -0.54
C ASN A 76 -22.87 6.63 -0.13
N PRO A 77 -23.78 6.31 -1.06
CA PRO A 77 -25.06 5.65 -0.74
C PRO A 77 -24.94 4.21 -0.23
N GLU A 78 -23.85 3.50 -0.54
CA GLU A 78 -23.69 2.06 -0.27
C GLU A 78 -22.45 1.73 0.57
N GLY A 79 -21.85 2.73 1.23
CA GLY A 79 -20.68 2.58 2.09
C GLY A 79 -19.34 2.51 1.35
N LEU A 80 -19.29 1.92 0.15
CA LEU A 80 -18.08 1.83 -0.68
C LEU A 80 -18.30 2.25 -2.14
N THR A 81 -19.45 2.85 -2.43
CA THR A 81 -19.77 3.40 -3.76
C THR A 81 -19.77 4.92 -3.63
N PHE A 82 -18.71 5.57 -4.05
CA PHE A 82 -18.53 7.02 -3.97
C PHE A 82 -18.91 7.69 -5.28
N THR A 83 -19.51 8.88 -5.23
CA THR A 83 -19.79 9.72 -6.41
C THR A 83 -19.22 11.11 -6.21
N MET A 84 -18.55 11.63 -7.23
CA MET A 84 -18.04 12.99 -7.31
C MET A 84 -18.68 13.73 -8.47
N MET A 85 -19.37 14.84 -8.21
CA MET A 85 -20.07 15.67 -9.20
C MET A 85 -19.11 16.58 -10.02
N GLY A 86 -17.83 16.22 -10.10
CA GLY A 86 -16.81 16.91 -10.88
C GLY A 86 -15.48 16.16 -10.88
N ILE A 87 -14.49 16.71 -11.59
CA ILE A 87 -13.14 16.14 -11.71
C ILE A 87 -12.30 16.63 -10.53
N LYS A 88 -12.54 16.06 -9.36
CA LYS A 88 -11.77 16.34 -8.15
C LYS A 88 -11.41 15.02 -7.49
N GLU A 89 -10.21 14.98 -6.92
CA GLU A 89 -9.87 13.92 -6.00
C GLU A 89 -10.78 13.97 -4.77
N PHE A 90 -10.96 12.82 -4.15
CA PHE A 90 -11.53 12.71 -2.83
C PHE A 90 -10.71 11.75 -1.99
N THR A 91 -10.87 11.87 -0.69
CA THR A 91 -10.22 11.04 0.32
C THR A 91 -11.26 10.31 1.12
N PHE A 92 -10.88 9.16 1.66
CA PHE A 92 -11.65 8.43 2.65
C PHE A 92 -10.71 7.64 3.54
N ASN A 93 -11.19 7.25 4.72
CA ASN A 93 -10.38 6.51 5.69
C ASN A 93 -10.82 5.04 5.75
N ALA A 94 -9.83 4.16 5.85
CA ALA A 94 -10.05 2.75 6.15
C ALA A 94 -9.07 2.30 7.24
N LYS A 95 -9.52 1.38 8.09
CA LYS A 95 -8.79 0.87 9.24
C LYS A 95 -8.37 -0.57 9.00
N VAL A 96 -7.17 -0.93 9.42
CA VAL A 96 -6.76 -2.34 9.49
C VAL A 96 -7.61 -3.05 10.56
N PRO A 97 -8.17 -4.24 10.28
CA PRO A 97 -8.90 -5.01 11.28
C PRO A 97 -8.08 -5.21 12.57
N GLU A 98 -8.73 -5.15 13.73
CA GLU A 98 -8.07 -5.28 15.03
C GLU A 98 -7.41 -6.66 15.23
N ASP A 99 -7.90 -7.68 14.52
CA ASP A 99 -7.43 -9.06 14.56
C ASP A 99 -6.43 -9.41 13.45
N ALA A 100 -6.04 -8.43 12.61
CA ALA A 100 -5.07 -8.64 11.55
C ALA A 100 -3.72 -9.11 12.12
N ALA A 101 -3.16 -10.15 11.50
CA ALA A 101 -1.86 -10.67 11.87
C ALA A 101 -0.73 -9.87 11.21
N PRO A 102 0.45 -9.78 11.85
CA PRO A 102 1.61 -9.17 11.21
C PRO A 102 1.98 -9.91 9.92
N GLY A 103 2.09 -9.16 8.82
CA GLY A 103 2.34 -9.69 7.48
C GLY A 103 1.09 -9.92 6.64
N ASP A 104 -0.12 -9.74 7.19
CA ASP A 104 -1.35 -9.76 6.40
C ASP A 104 -1.34 -8.61 5.38
N THR A 105 -1.71 -8.91 4.14
CA THR A 105 -1.74 -7.94 3.04
C THR A 105 -3.17 -7.72 2.57
N PHE A 106 -3.58 -6.46 2.50
CA PHE A 106 -4.89 -6.02 2.03
C PHE A 106 -4.71 -5.28 0.71
N THR A 107 -5.24 -5.85 -0.37
CA THR A 107 -5.20 -5.21 -1.69
C THR A 107 -6.46 -4.37 -1.88
N ILE A 108 -6.28 -3.06 -1.98
CA ILE A 108 -7.33 -2.10 -2.28
C ILE A 108 -7.42 -1.96 -3.79
N GLY A 109 -8.64 -1.94 -4.32
CA GLY A 109 -8.89 -1.66 -5.72
C GLY A 109 -10.34 -1.29 -5.94
N GLY A 110 -10.82 -1.52 -7.16
CA GLY A 110 -12.23 -1.33 -7.46
C GLY A 110 -12.49 -1.01 -8.91
N LEU A 111 -13.68 -0.48 -9.13
CA LEU A 111 -14.17 -0.06 -10.44
C LEU A 111 -14.56 1.40 -10.38
N TYR A 112 -14.27 2.16 -11.42
CA TYR A 112 -14.82 3.48 -11.63
C TYR A 112 -15.65 3.53 -12.91
N TRP A 113 -16.55 4.49 -12.98
CA TRP A 113 -17.33 4.76 -14.18
C TRP A 113 -17.78 6.21 -14.23
N ASP A 114 -17.85 6.71 -15.45
CA ASP A 114 -18.44 7.97 -15.87
C ASP A 114 -19.79 7.70 -16.59
N ASP A 115 -19.89 6.52 -17.21
CA ASP A 115 -21.10 5.87 -17.71
C ASP A 115 -21.35 4.55 -16.94
N PRO A 116 -22.48 4.37 -16.22
CA PRO A 116 -22.73 3.19 -15.38
C PRO A 116 -22.73 1.84 -16.12
N GLU A 117 -22.88 1.85 -17.45
CA GLU A 117 -22.77 0.64 -18.27
C GLU A 117 -21.31 0.30 -18.65
N LYS A 118 -20.38 1.25 -18.49
CA LYS A 118 -18.97 1.14 -18.89
C LYS A 118 -18.02 1.26 -17.70
N LYS A 119 -18.05 0.27 -16.82
CA LYS A 119 -17.14 0.18 -15.68
C LYS A 119 -15.71 -0.14 -16.12
N LYS A 120 -14.74 0.56 -15.53
CA LYS A 120 -13.29 0.40 -15.76
C LYS A 120 -12.59 0.14 -14.43
N SER A 121 -11.44 -0.54 -14.46
CA SER A 121 -10.69 -0.84 -13.25
C SER A 121 -9.95 0.39 -12.72
N ILE A 122 -9.99 0.58 -11.41
CA ILE A 122 -9.11 1.49 -10.69
C ILE A 122 -7.75 0.79 -10.51
N SER A 123 -6.67 1.56 -10.34
CA SER A 123 -5.39 0.97 -9.90
C SER A 123 -5.55 0.24 -8.56
N SER A 124 -4.60 -0.63 -8.25
CA SER A 124 -4.57 -1.35 -6.98
C SER A 124 -3.43 -0.85 -6.11
N GLU A 125 -3.68 -0.75 -4.82
CA GLU A 125 -2.69 -0.40 -3.80
C GLU A 125 -2.72 -1.45 -2.70
N GLU A 126 -1.59 -1.64 -2.01
CA GLU A 126 -1.46 -2.66 -0.98
C GLU A 126 -1.14 -2.05 0.38
N VAL A 127 -1.87 -2.50 1.40
CA VAL A 127 -1.61 -2.21 2.80
C VAL A 127 -1.12 -3.49 3.45
N THR A 128 0.00 -3.42 4.17
CA THR A 128 0.53 -4.53 4.97
C THR A 128 0.31 -4.25 6.45
N ALA A 129 -0.35 -5.16 7.14
CA ALA A 129 -0.42 -5.14 8.59
C ALA A 129 0.99 -5.39 9.15
N ILE A 130 1.50 -4.43 9.91
CA ILE A 130 2.75 -4.59 10.64
C ILE A 130 2.47 -4.96 12.09
N GLY A 131 3.43 -5.66 12.68
CA GLY A 131 3.39 -6.02 14.09
C GLY A 131 3.14 -4.80 14.98
N GLY A 132 1.98 -4.80 15.62
CA GLY A 132 1.57 -3.79 16.58
C GLY A 132 0.98 -4.49 17.79
N GLY A 133 1.84 -4.91 18.72
CA GLY A 133 1.39 -4.99 20.10
C GLY A 133 0.91 -3.60 20.50
N ASP A 134 -0.10 -3.54 21.38
CA ASP A 134 -0.44 -2.34 22.14
C ASP A 134 0.86 -1.56 22.46
N PRO A 135 0.95 -0.24 22.19
CA PRO A 135 2.14 0.53 22.52
C PRO A 135 2.58 0.37 23.99
N GLU A 136 1.72 -0.11 24.89
CA GLU A 136 2.07 -0.53 26.26
C GLU A 136 2.54 -2.00 26.38
N ALA A 137 2.20 -2.90 25.46
CA ALA A 137 2.49 -4.33 25.57
C ALA A 137 3.92 -4.72 25.16
N GLY A 138 4.59 -3.95 24.30
CA GLY A 138 5.92 -4.29 23.76
C GLY A 138 5.87 -5.03 22.42
N TYR A 139 7.02 -5.50 21.94
CA TYR A 139 7.19 -6.17 20.65
C TYR A 139 7.46 -7.66 20.82
N MET A 140 6.73 -8.54 20.14
CA MET A 140 7.07 -9.97 20.09
C MET A 140 8.19 -10.20 19.08
N ALA A 141 9.37 -10.60 19.57
CA ALA A 141 10.49 -10.99 18.73
C ALA A 141 10.33 -12.42 18.17
N ASP A 142 9.66 -13.30 18.91
CA ASP A 142 9.23 -14.65 18.49
C ASP A 142 7.99 -15.09 19.30
N ASP A 143 7.56 -16.35 19.17
CA ASP A 143 6.38 -16.92 19.84
C ASP A 143 6.51 -17.01 21.38
N THR A 144 7.69 -16.74 21.93
CA THR A 144 8.00 -16.82 23.35
C THR A 144 8.64 -15.54 23.94
N LEU A 145 9.17 -14.65 23.11
CA LEU A 145 9.99 -13.52 23.52
C LEU A 145 9.30 -12.18 23.25
N TRP A 146 8.99 -11.47 24.34
CA TRP A 146 8.53 -10.08 24.31
C TRP A 146 9.66 -9.12 24.68
N VAL A 147 9.86 -8.08 23.87
CA VAL A 147 10.86 -7.03 24.06
C VAL A 147 10.17 -5.68 24.12
N ARG A 148 10.32 -4.97 25.25
CA ARG A 148 9.87 -3.58 25.42
C ARG A 148 11.03 -2.74 25.96
N ALA A 149 11.22 -1.54 25.41
CA ALA A 149 12.20 -0.58 25.91
C ALA A 149 11.54 0.78 26.15
N VAL A 150 11.45 1.17 27.42
CA VAL A 150 10.95 2.49 27.84
C VAL A 150 12.11 3.33 28.34
N ILE A 151 12.44 4.41 27.65
CA ILE A 151 13.45 5.39 28.08
C ILE A 151 12.75 6.43 28.95
N ARG A 152 13.14 6.53 30.23
CA ARG A 152 12.64 7.60 31.11
C ARG A 152 13.55 8.81 31.04
N THR A 153 13.03 9.92 30.55
CA THR A 153 13.76 11.19 30.49
C THR A 153 13.24 12.18 31.54
N ALA A 154 14.12 13.03 32.07
CA ALA A 154 13.73 14.05 33.03
C ALA A 154 12.84 15.16 32.43
N GLU A 155 13.02 15.44 31.13
CA GLU A 155 12.38 16.57 30.46
C GLU A 155 11.14 16.18 29.66
N LYS A 156 11.11 14.97 29.09
CA LYS A 156 10.04 14.51 28.18
C LYS A 156 9.23 13.36 28.74
N GLY A 157 9.51 12.93 29.98
CA GLY A 157 8.85 11.79 30.60
C GLY A 157 9.26 10.45 29.95
N PRO A 158 8.42 9.40 30.09
CA PRO A 158 8.62 8.12 29.42
C PRO A 158 8.54 8.27 27.90
N ILE A 159 9.54 7.75 27.18
CA ILE A 159 9.59 7.68 25.72
C ILE A 159 9.73 6.21 25.33
N GLU A 160 8.88 5.73 24.42
CA GLU A 160 9.00 4.38 23.83
C GLU A 160 10.14 4.36 22.80
N ALA A 161 11.04 3.39 22.90
CA ALA A 161 12.16 3.22 21.99
C ALA A 161 11.95 1.98 21.11
N VAL A 162 11.98 2.18 19.79
CA VAL A 162 11.96 1.09 18.82
C VAL A 162 13.41 0.66 18.54
N TRP A 163 13.73 -0.60 18.82
CA TRP A 163 15.02 -1.17 18.40
C TRP A 163 14.96 -1.52 16.92
N GLN A 164 15.88 -0.95 16.13
CA GLN A 164 16.16 -1.40 14.77
C GLN A 164 17.55 -2.06 14.75
N LYS A 165 17.68 -3.20 14.07
CA LYS A 165 18.95 -3.91 13.94
C LYS A 165 19.95 -3.02 13.18
N GLY A 166 20.89 -2.43 13.90
CA GLY A 166 21.89 -1.49 13.36
C GLY A 166 23.22 -2.13 12.94
N GLY A 167 23.41 -3.43 13.16
CA GLY A 167 24.64 -4.14 12.80
C GLY A 167 24.69 -5.56 13.36
N GLU A 168 25.48 -6.42 12.72
CA GLU A 168 25.90 -7.71 13.26
C GLU A 168 27.34 -7.57 13.77
N ASP A 169 27.55 -7.90 15.04
CA ASP A 169 28.89 -8.01 15.61
C ASP A 169 29.01 -9.35 16.34
N VAL A 170 30.17 -9.99 16.26
CA VAL A 170 30.41 -11.31 16.81
C VAL A 170 31.36 -11.15 17.99
N THR A 171 30.85 -11.33 19.20
CA THR A 171 31.73 -11.41 20.38
C THR A 171 32.29 -12.83 20.51
N ALA A 172 33.47 -12.97 21.08
CA ALA A 172 34.18 -14.25 21.18
C ALA A 172 33.47 -15.32 22.06
N GLY A 173 32.34 -14.98 22.68
CA GLY A 173 31.64 -15.84 23.65
C GLY A 173 30.55 -16.75 23.07
N GLY A 174 29.98 -16.42 21.91
CA GLY A 174 28.80 -17.11 21.38
C GLY A 174 27.52 -16.71 22.11
#